data_AF-A0AAD9TTV8-F1
#
_entry.id   AF-A0AAD9TTV8-F1
#
_cell.length_a   1.000
_cell.length_b   1.000
_cell.length_c   1.000
_cell.angle_alpha   90.00
_cell.angle_beta   90.00
_cell.angle_gamma   90.00
#
_symmetry.space_group_name_H-M   'P 1'
#
loop_
_entity.id
_entity.type
_entity.pdbx_description
1 polymer ?
#
loop_
_entity_poly.entity_id
_entity_poly.type
_entity_poly.pdbx_seq_one_letter_code
_entity_poly.pdbx_strand_id
1 'polypeptide(L)'
;MAFFDGIVHRLLLHELHHDGPNDEMRFMLGLSVRISRVEFCLINGLKFGAITDMKLYEDGPEWKTPYFDGRGAVTLLNLKQGFNRVNGKSNSRQWSFVSCYIVNCVLIRAKERNSVHIWHLHLIDNLDMFNVFRWGSYVNKYSIFGFKRAILSRSTRYNIFGLA
;
A
#
# COMPACT_ATOMS: atom_id res chain seq x y z
N MET A 1 16.77 -11.74 -4.03
CA MET A 1 15.50 -12.31 -4.53
C MET A 1 15.44 -12.18 -6.05
N ALA A 2 15.96 -13.14 -6.82
CA ALA A 2 16.05 -13.05 -8.29
C ALA A 2 14.94 -13.82 -9.04
N PHE A 3 14.40 -14.89 -8.44
CA PHE A 3 13.46 -15.78 -9.13
C PHE A 3 12.07 -15.16 -9.37
N PHE A 4 11.43 -14.65 -8.32
CA PHE A 4 10.11 -14.00 -8.42
C PHE A 4 10.14 -12.74 -9.29
N ASP A 5 11.29 -12.08 -9.35
CA ASP A 5 11.44 -10.81 -10.03
C ASP A 5 11.36 -10.95 -11.56
N GLY A 6 11.94 -12.02 -12.10
CA GLY A 6 11.85 -12.37 -13.52
C GLY A 6 10.46 -12.85 -13.93
N ILE A 7 9.77 -13.60 -13.06
CA ILE A 7 8.40 -14.08 -13.32
C ILE A 7 7.42 -12.92 -13.38
N VAL A 8 7.45 -12.03 -12.39
CA VAL A 8 6.57 -10.84 -12.36
C VAL A 8 6.84 -9.94 -13.55
N HIS A 9 8.12 -9.74 -13.92
CA HIS A 9 8.46 -8.95 -15.10
C HIS A 9 7.87 -9.54 -16.39
N ARG A 10 8.02 -10.86 -16.61
CA ARG A 10 7.46 -11.54 -17.77
C ARG A 10 5.93 -11.50 -17.78
N LEU A 11 5.29 -11.72 -16.63
CA LEU A 11 3.84 -11.62 -16.49
C LEU A 11 3.35 -10.23 -16.93
N LEU A 12 4.00 -9.18 -16.44
CA LEU A 12 3.63 -7.80 -16.72
C LEU A 12 3.90 -7.35 -18.17
N LEU A 13 4.87 -7.94 -18.88
CA LEU A 13 5.05 -7.72 -20.32
C LEU A 13 3.88 -8.24 -21.16
N HIS A 14 3.15 -9.21 -20.62
CA HIS A 14 1.95 -9.78 -21.24
C HIS A 14 0.66 -9.06 -20.79
N GLU A 15 0.77 -7.90 -20.11
CA GLU A 15 -0.40 -7.09 -19.76
C GLU A 15 -1.07 -6.52 -21.03
N LEU A 16 -2.34 -6.85 -21.21
CA LEU A 16 -3.18 -6.30 -22.27
C LEU A 16 -3.68 -4.93 -21.84
N HIS A 17 -3.31 -3.90 -22.60
CA HIS A 17 -3.92 -2.58 -22.45
C HIS A 17 -5.39 -2.65 -22.87
N HIS A 18 -6.26 -2.02 -22.08
CA HIS A 18 -7.68 -2.01 -22.35
C HIS A 18 -8.29 -0.66 -21.94
N ASP A 19 -9.34 -0.26 -22.63
CA ASP A 19 -10.11 0.96 -22.32
C ASP A 19 -11.07 0.78 -21.12
N GLY A 20 -11.04 -0.40 -20.49
CA GLY A 20 -11.81 -0.72 -19.29
C GLY A 20 -11.30 -0.03 -18.01
N PRO A 21 -11.92 -0.35 -16.84
CA PRO A 21 -11.59 0.27 -15.56
C PRO A 21 -10.10 0.17 -15.21
N ASN A 22 -9.46 1.28 -14.85
CA ASN A 22 -8.02 1.37 -14.51
C ASN A 22 -7.60 0.52 -13.29
N ASP A 23 -8.53 -0.18 -12.64
CA ASP A 23 -8.33 -1.03 -11.47
C ASP A 23 -8.39 -2.54 -11.76
N GLU A 24 -8.39 -2.92 -13.04
CA GLU A 24 -8.19 -4.30 -13.50
C GLU A 24 -6.83 -4.45 -14.21
N MET A 25 -6.28 -5.66 -14.16
CA MET A 25 -5.16 -6.09 -14.99
C MET A 25 -5.58 -7.29 -15.81
N ARG A 26 -5.24 -7.30 -17.10
CA ARG A 26 -5.51 -8.42 -18.02
C ARG A 26 -4.20 -8.93 -18.58
N PHE A 27 -4.03 -10.24 -18.64
CA PHE A 27 -2.79 -10.88 -19.10
C PHE A 27 -3.09 -11.92 -20.18
N MET A 28 -2.22 -12.01 -21.18
CA MET A 28 -2.29 -13.07 -22.21
C MET A 28 -1.24 -14.15 -21.92
N LEU A 29 -1.66 -15.24 -21.28
CA LEU A 29 -0.80 -16.35 -20.84
C LEU A 29 -1.29 -17.67 -21.46
N GLY A 30 -1.30 -17.74 -22.79
CA GLY A 30 -1.98 -18.81 -23.55
C GLY A 30 -3.51 -18.70 -23.54
N LEU A 31 -4.07 -18.11 -22.48
CA LEU A 31 -5.47 -17.72 -22.32
C LEU A 31 -5.53 -16.29 -21.74
N SER A 32 -6.67 -15.61 -21.93
CA SER A 32 -6.92 -14.30 -21.32
C SER A 32 -7.24 -14.46 -19.84
N VAL A 33 -6.37 -13.94 -18.97
CA VAL A 33 -6.52 -13.95 -17.52
C VAL A 33 -6.82 -12.54 -17.03
N ARG A 34 -7.86 -12.38 -16.20
CA ARG A 34 -8.23 -11.10 -15.59
C ARG A 34 -8.01 -11.14 -14.09
N ILE A 35 -7.32 -10.14 -13.56
CA ILE A 35 -7.22 -9.86 -12.13
C ILE A 35 -7.93 -8.53 -11.89
N SER A 36 -9.17 -8.57 -11.42
CA SER A 36 -9.90 -7.38 -11.00
C SER A 36 -9.59 -7.06 -9.54
N ARG A 37 -10.16 -5.95 -9.06
CA ARG A 37 -10.16 -5.59 -7.63
C ARG A 37 -10.70 -6.72 -6.73
N VAL A 38 -11.65 -7.52 -7.20
CA VAL A 38 -12.23 -8.63 -6.42
C VAL A 38 -11.20 -9.73 -6.20
N GLU A 39 -10.54 -10.21 -7.27
CA GLU A 39 -9.50 -11.23 -7.14
C GLU A 39 -8.30 -10.70 -6.34
N PHE A 40 -7.93 -9.42 -6.50
CA PHE A 40 -6.90 -8.79 -5.67
C PHE A 40 -7.22 -8.88 -4.18
N CYS A 41 -8.45 -8.52 -3.80
CA CYS A 41 -8.92 -8.59 -2.42
C CYS A 41 -8.90 -10.03 -1.90
N LEU A 42 -9.37 -10.98 -2.71
CA LEU A 42 -9.41 -12.41 -2.35
C LEU A 42 -8.01 -12.98 -2.09
N ILE A 43 -7.07 -12.73 -3.00
CA ILE A 43 -5.68 -13.23 -2.90
C ILE A 43 -4.98 -12.71 -1.65
N ASN A 44 -5.23 -11.45 -1.28
CA ASN A 44 -4.59 -10.82 -0.12
C ASN A 44 -5.40 -11.00 1.18
N GLY A 45 -6.56 -11.65 1.15
CA GLY A 45 -7.45 -11.77 2.31
C GLY A 45 -7.99 -10.43 2.81
N LEU A 46 -8.12 -9.42 1.94
CA LEU A 46 -8.55 -8.07 2.31
C LEU A 46 -10.02 -7.83 1.95
N LYS A 47 -10.70 -6.98 2.73
CA LYS A 47 -12.11 -6.64 2.51
C LYS A 47 -12.33 -5.84 1.22
N PHE A 48 -13.28 -6.29 0.40
CA PHE A 48 -13.76 -5.64 -0.82
C PHE A 48 -15.03 -4.81 -0.58
N GLY A 49 -15.27 -3.81 -1.44
CA GLY A 49 -16.52 -3.03 -1.51
C GLY A 49 -16.30 -1.52 -1.66
N ALA A 50 -17.37 -0.74 -1.52
CA ALA A 50 -17.33 0.73 -1.59
C ALA A 50 -16.60 1.35 -0.38
N ILE A 51 -15.70 2.29 -0.66
CA ILE A 51 -15.00 3.05 0.38
C ILE A 51 -15.94 4.15 0.83
N THR A 52 -16.29 4.16 2.12
CA THR A 52 -17.12 5.21 2.71
C THR A 52 -16.24 6.35 3.17
N ASP A 53 -16.67 7.58 2.92
CA ASP A 53 -15.99 8.76 3.46
C ASP A 53 -16.05 8.76 4.98
N MET A 54 -14.93 9.06 5.61
CA MET A 54 -14.81 9.09 7.06
C MET A 54 -14.89 10.52 7.55
N LYS A 55 -15.63 10.70 8.65
CA LYS A 55 -15.55 11.93 9.42
C LYS A 55 -14.21 11.96 10.14
N LEU A 56 -13.45 13.01 9.90
CA LEU A 56 -12.26 13.32 10.69
C LEU A 56 -12.72 13.90 12.03
N TYR A 57 -12.09 13.46 13.11
CA TYR A 57 -12.29 14.07 14.41
C TYR A 57 -11.51 15.39 14.46
N GLU A 58 -12.07 16.42 15.09
CA GLU A 58 -11.36 17.70 15.29
C GLU A 58 -10.10 17.50 16.14
N ASP A 59 -10.19 16.60 17.11
CA ASP A 59 -9.05 16.15 17.89
C ASP A 59 -8.15 15.22 17.06
N GLY A 60 -6.87 15.57 16.97
CA GLY A 60 -5.87 14.78 16.27
C GLY A 60 -5.68 13.41 16.93
N PRO A 61 -5.27 12.37 16.17
CA PRO A 61 -5.22 11.00 16.67
C PRO A 61 -4.22 10.87 17.82
N GLU A 62 -4.70 10.49 18.99
CA GLU A 62 -3.94 10.59 20.25
C GLU A 62 -2.79 9.59 20.30
N TRP A 63 -2.96 8.43 19.63
CA TRP A 63 -1.96 7.37 19.64
C TRP A 63 -0.60 7.82 19.08
N LYS A 64 -0.57 8.85 18.23
CA LYS A 64 0.65 9.31 17.57
C LYS A 64 1.58 10.11 18.49
N THR A 65 1.02 10.80 19.49
CA THR A 65 1.76 11.76 20.32
C THR A 65 2.98 11.14 21.01
N PRO A 66 2.88 9.95 21.64
CA PRO A 66 4.03 9.29 22.28
C PRO A 66 5.12 8.81 21.32
N TYR A 67 4.82 8.62 20.03
CA TYR A 67 5.77 8.07 19.05
C TYR A 67 6.45 9.14 18.18
N PHE A 68 5.86 10.33 18.11
CA PHE A 68 6.31 11.38 17.19
C PHE A 68 6.47 12.75 17.83
N ASP A 69 6.59 12.82 19.16
CA ASP A 69 6.88 14.05 19.91
C ASP A 69 5.93 15.21 19.57
N GLY A 70 4.64 14.90 19.36
CA GLY A 70 3.63 15.91 19.01
C GLY A 70 3.74 16.50 17.60
N ARG A 71 4.60 15.97 16.70
CA ARG A 71 4.69 16.46 15.31
C ARG A 71 3.33 16.42 14.60
N GLY A 72 3.05 17.48 13.85
CA GLY A 72 1.83 17.62 13.05
C GLY A 72 1.77 16.61 11.91
N ALA A 73 2.81 16.54 11.09
CA ALA A 73 2.92 15.56 10.00
C ALA A 73 3.86 14.40 10.37
N VAL A 74 3.35 13.18 10.25
CA VAL A 74 4.13 11.95 10.42
C VAL A 74 4.55 11.45 9.04
N THR A 75 5.86 11.38 8.76
CA THR A 75 6.37 10.78 7.52
C THR A 75 6.56 9.27 7.66
N LEU A 76 6.65 8.56 6.53
CA LEU A 76 7.00 7.14 6.56
C LEU A 76 8.42 6.89 7.10
N LEU A 77 9.35 7.84 6.92
CA LEU A 77 10.66 7.77 7.57
C LEU A 77 10.52 7.77 9.09
N ASN A 78 9.66 8.63 9.64
CA ASN A 78 9.38 8.68 11.07
C ASN A 78 8.78 7.34 11.55
N LEU A 79 7.85 6.74 10.78
CA LEU A 79 7.30 5.41 11.08
C LEU A 79 8.39 4.32 11.10
N LYS A 80 9.31 4.32 10.14
CA LYS A 80 10.42 3.34 10.13
C LYS A 80 11.36 3.51 11.32
N GLN A 81 11.72 4.75 11.63
CA GLN A 81 12.58 5.05 12.79
C GLN A 81 11.88 4.69 14.10
N GLY A 82 10.58 4.99 14.22
CA GLY A 82 9.78 4.61 15.38
C GLY A 82 9.70 3.09 15.57
N PHE A 83 9.54 2.33 14.49
CA PHE A 83 9.41 0.85 14.57
C PHE A 83 10.66 0.22 15.17
N ASN A 84 11.83 0.71 14.77
CA ASN A 84 13.10 0.24 15.32
C ASN A 84 13.28 0.60 16.81
N ARG A 85 12.68 1.71 17.28
CA ARG A 85 12.74 2.15 18.69
C ARG A 85 11.77 1.39 19.60
N VAL A 86 10.65 0.92 19.04
CA VAL A 86 9.59 0.22 19.79
C VAL A 86 9.88 -1.27 19.94
N ASN A 87 10.80 -1.83 19.13
CA ASN A 87 11.16 -3.24 19.16
C ASN A 87 11.65 -3.65 20.57
N GLY A 88 10.78 -4.32 21.35
CA GLY A 88 11.06 -4.78 22.71
C GLY A 88 10.35 -4.05 23.86
N LYS A 89 9.58 -2.98 23.61
CA LYS A 89 8.81 -2.27 24.66
C LYS A 89 7.30 -2.46 24.44
N SER A 90 6.64 -3.19 25.36
CA SER A 90 5.19 -3.32 25.39
C SER A 90 4.56 -2.00 25.86
N ASN A 91 3.74 -1.38 25.00
CA ASN A 91 2.94 -0.21 25.32
C ASN A 91 1.48 -0.50 24.92
N SER A 92 0.51 0.03 25.67
CA SER A 92 -0.93 -0.16 25.42
C SER A 92 -1.35 0.24 24.00
N ARG A 93 -0.61 1.16 23.36
CA ARG A 93 -0.87 1.65 21.98
C ARG A 93 0.10 1.11 20.94
N GLN A 94 0.79 -0.01 21.20
CA GLN A 94 1.73 -0.62 20.24
C GLN A 94 1.02 -1.13 18.98
N TRP A 95 -0.20 -1.66 19.13
CA TRP A 95 -1.03 -2.08 18.00
C TRP A 95 -1.22 -0.94 16.99
N SER A 96 -1.53 0.28 17.46
CA SER A 96 -1.83 1.42 16.58
C SER A 96 -0.64 1.79 15.71
N PHE A 97 0.52 1.78 16.34
CA PHE A 97 1.78 2.00 15.64
C PHE A 97 2.05 0.92 14.59
N VAL A 98 1.94 -0.35 14.97
CA VAL A 98 2.21 -1.50 14.07
C VAL A 98 1.23 -1.51 12.91
N SER A 99 -0.05 -1.27 13.14
CA SER A 99 -1.07 -1.17 12.10
C SER A 99 -0.79 -0.01 11.14
N CYS A 100 -0.36 1.15 11.65
CA CYS A 100 0.04 2.28 10.82
C CYS A 100 1.23 1.94 9.92
N TYR A 101 2.21 1.25 10.50
CA TYR A 101 3.36 0.78 9.77
C TYR A 101 2.96 -0.22 8.67
N ILE A 102 2.17 -1.25 9.00
CA ILE A 102 1.73 -2.27 8.03
C ILE A 102 0.97 -1.61 6.87
N VAL A 103 0.00 -0.75 7.15
CA VAL A 103 -0.79 -0.08 6.11
C VAL A 103 0.09 0.76 5.19
N ASN A 104 0.90 1.66 5.74
CA ASN A 104 1.61 2.64 4.93
C ASN A 104 2.89 2.08 4.30
N CYS A 105 3.66 1.28 5.04
CA CYS A 105 4.94 0.74 4.60
C CYS A 105 4.80 -0.57 3.82
N VAL A 106 3.86 -1.45 4.21
CA VAL A 106 3.74 -2.80 3.62
C VAL A 106 2.65 -2.83 2.55
N LEU A 107 1.43 -2.42 2.86
CA LEU A 107 0.31 -2.52 1.91
C LEU A 107 0.38 -1.46 0.81
N ILE A 108 0.58 -0.18 1.18
CA ILE A 108 0.62 0.94 0.22
C ILE A 108 2.02 1.08 -0.40
N ARG A 109 3.07 0.69 0.34
CA ARG A 109 4.48 0.85 -0.06
C ARG A 109 4.81 2.30 -0.43
N ALA A 110 4.32 3.26 0.35
CA ALA A 110 4.59 4.67 0.11
C ALA A 110 6.10 4.99 0.27
N LYS A 111 6.56 6.07 -0.37
CA LYS A 111 7.95 6.52 -0.25
C LYS A 111 8.20 7.11 1.14
N GLU A 112 9.42 7.01 1.64
CA GLU A 112 9.79 7.48 2.99
C GLU A 112 9.51 8.97 3.23
N ARG A 113 9.68 9.79 2.18
CA ARG A 113 9.38 11.23 2.19
C ARG A 113 7.89 11.56 2.24
N ASN A 114 7.01 10.60 1.97
CA ASN A 114 5.58 10.86 1.96
C ASN A 114 5.08 10.96 3.40
N SER A 115 4.18 11.90 3.64
CA SER A 115 3.41 11.97 4.87
C SER A 115 2.35 10.86 4.90
N VAL A 116 2.15 10.27 6.07
CA VAL A 116 1.02 9.38 6.34
C VAL A 116 -0.26 10.21 6.19
N HIS A 117 -1.21 9.68 5.43
CA HIS A 117 -2.49 10.36 5.25
C HIS A 117 -3.22 10.45 6.59
N ILE A 118 -3.75 11.64 6.91
CA ILE A 118 -4.41 11.91 8.20
C ILE A 118 -5.55 10.92 8.48
N TRP A 119 -6.28 10.50 7.43
CA TRP A 119 -7.34 9.49 7.55
C TRP A 119 -6.83 8.14 8.06
N HIS A 120 -5.61 7.72 7.69
CA HIS A 120 -5.05 6.47 8.21
C HIS A 120 -4.81 6.59 9.71
N LEU A 121 -4.33 7.75 10.17
CA LEU A 121 -4.06 7.99 11.57
C LEU A 121 -5.35 7.96 12.41
N HIS A 122 -6.44 8.59 11.95
CA HIS A 122 -7.74 8.54 12.64
C HIS A 122 -8.38 7.16 12.61
N LEU A 123 -8.32 6.46 11.47
CA LEU A 123 -8.88 5.13 11.35
C LEU A 123 -8.19 4.17 12.33
N ILE A 124 -6.89 4.30 12.54
CA ILE A 124 -6.11 3.49 13.48
C ILE A 124 -6.45 3.81 14.94
N ASP A 125 -6.90 5.02 15.24
CA ASP A 125 -7.39 5.35 16.58
C ASP A 125 -8.74 4.67 16.88
N ASN A 126 -9.53 4.38 15.84
CA ASN A 126 -10.81 3.68 15.93
C ASN A 126 -10.71 2.25 15.37
N LEU A 127 -10.37 1.30 16.24
CA LEU A 127 -10.18 -0.12 15.89
C LEU A 127 -11.37 -0.74 15.14
N ASP A 128 -12.60 -0.39 15.54
CA ASP A 128 -13.81 -0.93 14.93
C ASP A 128 -13.94 -0.45 13.47
N MET A 129 -13.71 0.84 13.23
CA MET A 129 -13.65 1.37 11.88
C MET A 129 -12.49 0.76 11.08
N PHE A 130 -11.31 0.60 11.69
CA PHE A 130 -10.15 -0.03 11.06
C PHE A 130 -10.45 -1.44 10.55
N ASN A 131 -11.10 -2.25 11.39
CA ASN A 131 -11.40 -3.65 11.09
C ASN A 131 -12.50 -3.80 10.03
N VAL A 132 -13.47 -2.89 9.99
CA VAL A 132 -14.55 -2.91 9.00
C VAL A 132 -14.11 -2.26 7.67
N PHE A 133 -13.08 -1.42 7.69
CA PHE A 133 -12.59 -0.72 6.52
C PHE A 133 -12.19 -1.67 5.38
N ARG A 134 -12.56 -1.27 4.16
CA ARG A 134 -12.34 -2.06 2.94
C ARG A 134 -10.95 -1.81 2.39
N TRP A 135 -9.95 -2.25 3.16
CA TRP A 135 -8.53 -2.09 2.83
C TRP A 135 -8.19 -2.58 1.44
N GLY A 136 -8.75 -3.71 1.00
CA GLY A 136 -8.46 -4.28 -0.30
C GLY A 136 -8.85 -3.34 -1.44
N SER A 137 -10.05 -2.77 -1.36
CA SER A 137 -10.50 -1.76 -2.33
C SER A 137 -9.64 -0.50 -2.32
N TYR A 138 -9.17 -0.08 -1.15
CA TYR A 138 -8.35 1.13 -1.00
C TYR A 138 -6.92 0.94 -1.52
N VAL A 139 -6.28 -0.19 -1.22
CA VAL A 139 -4.86 -0.44 -1.53
C VAL A 139 -4.63 -0.98 -2.95
N ASN A 140 -5.66 -1.51 -3.61
CA ASN A 140 -5.54 -2.07 -4.97
C ASN A 140 -4.91 -1.07 -5.95
N LYS A 141 -5.40 0.19 -5.97
CA LYS A 141 -4.89 1.23 -6.87
C LYS A 141 -3.39 1.51 -6.68
N TYR A 142 -2.91 1.48 -5.43
CA TYR A 142 -1.50 1.70 -5.12
C TYR A 142 -0.64 0.52 -5.55
N SER A 143 -1.17 -0.70 -5.42
CA SER A 143 -0.50 -1.93 -5.86
C SER A 143 -0.36 -1.97 -7.38
N ILE A 144 -1.46 -1.71 -8.11
CA ILE A 144 -1.47 -1.61 -9.58
C ILE A 144 -0.48 -0.56 -10.07
N PHE A 145 -0.54 0.65 -9.51
CA PHE A 145 0.39 1.73 -9.85
C PHE A 145 1.84 1.34 -9.54
N GLY A 146 2.07 0.67 -8.41
CA GLY A 146 3.39 0.18 -8.00
C GLY A 146 3.97 -0.82 -9.00
N PHE A 147 3.16 -1.79 -9.43
CA PHE A 147 3.55 -2.76 -10.45
C PHE A 147 3.88 -2.08 -11.78
N LYS A 148 2.99 -1.19 -12.28
CA LYS A 148 3.22 -0.46 -13.54
C LYS A 148 4.49 0.38 -13.52
N ARG A 149 4.73 1.12 -12.42
CA ARG A 149 5.95 1.93 -12.26
C ARG A 149 7.22 1.08 -12.18
N ALA A 150 7.16 -0.08 -11.54
CA ALA A 150 8.31 -0.99 -11.45
C ALA A 150 8.75 -1.45 -12.85
N ILE A 151 7.82 -1.75 -13.75
CA ILE A 151 8.10 -2.11 -15.16
C ILE A 151 8.78 -0.95 -15.88
N LEU A 152 8.19 0.24 -15.86
CA LEU A 152 8.74 1.41 -16.56
C LEU A 152 10.18 1.68 -16.14
N SER A 153 10.45 1.65 -14.83
CA SER A 153 11.80 1.87 -14.29
C SER A 153 12.83 0.80 -14.68
N ARG A 154 12.38 -0.37 -15.14
CA ARG A 154 13.23 -1.46 -15.62
C ARG A 154 13.41 -1.42 -17.13
N SER A 155 12.33 -1.17 -17.88
CA SER A 155 12.42 -0.93 -19.33
C SER A 155 13.41 0.20 -19.62
N THR A 156 13.37 1.31 -18.87
CA THR A 156 14.37 2.38 -19.01
C THR A 156 15.78 1.91 -18.67
N ARG A 157 15.96 1.00 -17.70
CA ARG A 157 17.29 0.47 -17.36
C ARG A 157 17.86 -0.47 -18.42
N TYR A 158 17.02 -1.24 -19.12
CA TYR A 158 17.46 -2.12 -20.21
C TYR A 158 17.62 -1.37 -21.55
N ASN A 159 16.84 -0.31 -21.79
CA ASN A 159 17.03 0.57 -22.97
C ASN A 159 18.32 1.41 -22.92
N ILE A 160 19.00 1.50 -21.77
CA ILE A 160 20.33 2.13 -21.68
C ILE A 160 21.45 1.17 -22.16
N PHE A 161 21.17 -0.13 -22.32
CA PHE A 161 22.15 -1.14 -22.73
C PHE A 161 21.85 -1.78 -24.11
N GLY A 162 20.94 -1.22 -24.90
CA GLY A 162 20.66 -1.76 -26.22
C GLY A 162 19.77 -0.85 -27.05
N LEU A 163 20.41 0.08 -27.77
CA LEU A 163 20.09 0.51 -29.14
C LEU A 163 21.03 1.68 -29.49
N ALA A 164 22.24 1.30 -29.92
CA ALA A 164 23.04 2.01 -30.91
C ALA A 164 23.32 0.99 -32.03
#